data_AF-A0AAW2UF13-F1
#
_entry.id   AF-A0AAW2UF13-F1
#
_cell.length_a   1.000
_cell.length_b   1.000
_cell.length_c   1.000
_cell.angle_alpha   90.00
_cell.angle_beta   90.00
_cell.angle_gamma   90.00
#
_symmetry.space_group_name_H-M   'P 1'
#
loop_
_entity.id
_entity.type
_entity.pdbx_description
1 polymer ?
#
loop_
_entity_poly.entity_id
_entity_poly.type
_entity_poly.pdbx_seq_one_letter_code
_entity_poly.pdbx_strand_id
1 'polypeptide(L)'
;MQDKRKFGKVLLSFRQQGLIESDSFYEESEKEIINLKETLQQIKSLDISEESKLSLENVKRLIQRNFSENPLAWWDRNKIEATLKVKEECKYEYVLYKPIQMNMEDKKDMQMIIKEHINLGLIEPGVSAYSSPGFLVRNHGEIKRGKPREGLVLSEKKATIAVNKIEFLRILIDETGIELQEHIVEKIRNFPDEFKDKKHLQSFLGVVNFAGIFIKDLAKFRKDFRPLLKETESSKWKWEEIHT
;
A
#
# COMPACT_ATOMS: atom_id res chain seq x y z
N MET A 1 18.63 -19.44 -26.52
CA MET A 1 17.45 -19.95 -27.26
C MET A 1 16.21 -19.67 -26.43
N GLN A 2 15.52 -18.55 -26.67
CA GLN A 2 14.22 -18.28 -26.05
C GLN A 2 13.12 -19.05 -26.80
N ASP A 3 12.15 -19.56 -26.05
CA ASP A 3 11.13 -20.52 -26.47
C ASP A 3 10.22 -19.94 -27.58
N LYS A 4 10.58 -20.23 -28.85
CA LYS A 4 9.84 -19.83 -30.06
C LYS A 4 8.40 -20.38 -30.13
N ARG A 5 7.98 -21.24 -29.19
CA ARG A 5 6.69 -21.96 -29.25
C ARG A 5 5.47 -21.11 -28.87
N LYS A 6 5.62 -20.06 -28.05
CA LYS A 6 4.47 -19.22 -27.63
C LYS A 6 3.94 -18.32 -28.74
N PHE A 7 4.82 -17.67 -29.51
CA PHE A 7 4.41 -16.80 -30.63
C PHE A 7 3.80 -17.60 -31.80
N GLY A 8 4.35 -18.79 -32.10
CA GLY A 8 3.83 -19.64 -33.17
C GLY A 8 2.38 -20.09 -32.97
N LYS A 9 1.96 -20.36 -31.72
CA LYS A 9 0.57 -20.76 -31.41
C LYS A 9 -0.44 -19.64 -31.63
N VAL A 10 -0.09 -18.40 -31.27
CA VAL A 10 -0.97 -17.24 -31.41
C VAL A 10 -1.18 -16.91 -32.90
N LEU A 11 -0.11 -16.94 -33.70
CA LEU A 11 -0.17 -16.63 -35.13
C LEU A 11 -0.91 -17.70 -35.95
N LEU A 12 -0.79 -18.98 -35.57
CA LEU A 12 -1.60 -20.07 -36.16
C LEU A 12 -3.10 -19.86 -35.95
N SER A 13 -3.51 -19.36 -34.78
CA SER A 13 -4.92 -19.07 -34.50
C SER A 13 -5.47 -17.93 -35.36
N PHE A 14 -4.67 -16.90 -35.66
CA PHE A 14 -5.08 -15.80 -36.53
C PHE A 14 -5.15 -16.18 -38.01
N ARG A 15 -4.26 -17.09 -38.48
CA ARG A 15 -4.34 -17.67 -39.83
C ARG A 15 -5.58 -18.57 -39.99
N GLN A 16 -5.90 -19.37 -38.98
CA GLN A 16 -7.14 -20.18 -38.96
C GLN A 16 -8.41 -19.32 -38.95
N GLN A 17 -8.34 -18.08 -38.47
CA GLN A 17 -9.43 -17.11 -38.49
C GLN A 17 -9.49 -16.29 -39.79
N GLY A 18 -8.61 -16.54 -40.77
CA GLY A 18 -8.62 -15.86 -42.07
C GLY A 18 -8.18 -14.40 -42.05
N LEU A 19 -7.58 -13.93 -40.95
CA LEU A 19 -7.21 -12.52 -40.76
C LEU A 19 -5.86 -12.13 -41.40
N ILE A 20 -5.09 -13.11 -41.88
CA ILE A 20 -3.77 -12.92 -42.49
C ILE A 20 -3.67 -13.85 -43.70
N GLU A 21 -3.45 -13.29 -44.90
CA GLU A 21 -3.52 -14.05 -46.16
C GLU A 21 -2.17 -14.31 -46.84
N SER A 22 -1.07 -13.63 -46.48
CA SER A 22 0.20 -13.78 -47.21
C SER A 22 1.46 -13.91 -46.34
N ASP A 23 2.42 -14.69 -46.86
CA ASP A 23 3.76 -14.88 -46.29
C ASP A 23 4.58 -13.56 -46.26
N SER A 24 4.17 -12.52 -47.01
CA SER A 24 4.83 -11.21 -47.00
C SER A 24 4.66 -10.45 -45.67
N PHE A 25 3.52 -10.65 -44.98
CA PHE A 25 3.28 -10.06 -43.66
C PHE A 25 4.22 -10.64 -42.59
N TYR A 26 4.59 -11.92 -42.73
CA TYR A 26 5.56 -12.58 -41.85
C TYR A 26 6.95 -11.94 -42.00
N GLU A 27 7.41 -11.67 -43.22
CA GLU A 27 8.71 -11.04 -43.44
C GLU A 27 8.78 -9.59 -42.95
N GLU A 28 7.72 -8.79 -43.16
CA GLU A 28 7.69 -7.41 -42.68
C GLU A 28 7.64 -7.32 -41.16
N SER A 29 6.79 -8.13 -40.52
CA SER A 29 6.69 -8.17 -39.05
C SER A 29 7.95 -8.72 -38.38
N GLU A 30 8.63 -9.71 -38.97
CA GLU A 30 9.92 -10.18 -38.46
C GLU A 30 11.02 -9.12 -38.60
N LYS A 31 11.08 -8.40 -39.73
CA LYS A 31 12.01 -7.28 -39.93
C LYS A 31 11.75 -6.15 -38.94
N GLU A 32 10.49 -5.83 -38.69
CA GLU A 32 10.10 -4.79 -37.73
C GLU A 32 10.44 -5.19 -36.29
N ILE A 33 10.23 -6.45 -35.90
CA ILE A 33 10.63 -6.98 -34.59
C ILE A 33 12.15 -6.99 -34.42
N ILE A 34 12.91 -7.33 -35.47
CA ILE A 34 14.38 -7.30 -35.44
C ILE A 34 14.86 -5.86 -35.29
N ASN A 35 14.33 -4.93 -36.08
CA ASN A 35 14.66 -3.51 -36.00
C ASN A 35 14.34 -2.92 -34.61
N LEU A 36 13.17 -3.26 -34.05
CA LEU A 36 12.79 -2.84 -32.68
C LEU A 36 13.75 -3.40 -31.62
N LYS A 37 14.19 -4.65 -31.76
CA LYS A 37 15.18 -5.25 -30.85
C LYS A 37 16.55 -4.58 -30.97
N GLU A 38 17.01 -4.30 -32.18
CA GLU A 38 18.26 -3.59 -32.44
C GLU A 38 18.21 -2.16 -31.87
N THR A 39 17.09 -1.47 -32.06
CA THR A 39 16.86 -0.12 -31.47
C THR A 39 16.87 -0.17 -29.94
N LEU A 40 16.22 -1.16 -29.33
CA LEU A 40 16.25 -1.36 -27.88
C LEU A 40 17.65 -1.69 -27.35
N GLN A 41 18.44 -2.42 -28.14
CA GLN A 41 19.82 -2.75 -27.82
C GLN A 41 20.72 -1.50 -27.93
N GLN A 42 20.46 -0.64 -28.91
CA GLN A 42 21.09 0.68 -29.03
C GLN A 42 20.71 1.60 -27.87
N ILE A 43 19.43 1.66 -27.47
CA ILE A 43 18.96 2.41 -26.29
C ILE A 43 19.58 1.89 -24.99
N LYS A 44 19.79 0.57 -24.87
CA LYS A 44 20.50 -0.02 -23.72
C LYS A 44 22.00 0.25 -23.75
N SER A 45 22.59 0.41 -24.94
CA SER A 45 24.01 0.75 -25.13
C SER A 45 24.30 2.25 -25.07
N LEU A 46 23.27 3.09 -25.23
CA LEU A 46 23.24 4.47 -24.79
C LEU A 46 23.26 4.43 -23.26
N ASP A 47 24.47 4.21 -22.73
CA ASP A 47 24.80 4.32 -21.33
C ASP A 47 24.17 5.62 -20.84
N ILE A 48 23.28 5.51 -19.85
CA ILE A 48 22.68 6.66 -19.15
C ILE A 48 23.85 7.60 -18.87
N SER A 49 23.88 8.75 -19.55
CA SER A 49 25.06 9.62 -19.60
C SER A 49 25.61 9.84 -18.19
N GLU A 50 26.93 9.98 -18.03
CA GLU A 50 27.51 10.29 -16.72
C GLU A 50 26.80 11.46 -16.02
N GLU A 51 26.29 12.42 -16.80
CA GLU A 51 25.44 13.54 -16.34
C GLU A 51 24.11 13.08 -15.73
N SER A 52 23.47 12.05 -16.29
CA SER A 52 22.22 11.48 -15.76
C SER A 52 22.45 10.68 -14.47
N LYS A 53 23.60 9.98 -14.35
CA LYS A 53 24.02 9.32 -13.10
C LYS A 53 24.40 10.34 -12.01
N LEU A 54 25.10 11.41 -12.39
CA LEU A 54 25.45 12.54 -11.51
C LEU A 54 24.20 13.31 -11.05
N SER A 55 23.22 13.48 -11.94
CA SER A 55 21.91 14.07 -11.62
C SER A 55 21.16 13.23 -10.58
N LEU A 56 21.13 11.90 -10.75
CA LEU A 56 20.48 10.99 -9.81
C LEU A 56 21.11 11.05 -8.41
N GLU A 57 22.44 11.12 -8.35
CA GLU A 57 23.18 11.23 -7.09
C GLU A 57 22.94 12.58 -6.41
N ASN A 58 22.85 13.66 -7.17
CA ASN A 58 22.47 14.98 -6.65
C ASN A 58 21.04 14.98 -6.09
N VAL A 59 20.09 14.33 -6.77
CA VAL A 59 18.71 14.16 -6.28
C VAL A 59 18.69 13.37 -4.97
N LYS A 60 19.42 12.25 -4.89
CA LYS A 60 19.56 11.47 -3.66
C LYS A 60 20.11 12.31 -2.52
N ARG A 61 21.17 13.08 -2.76
CA ARG A 61 21.78 13.98 -1.76
C ARG A 61 20.79 15.05 -1.29
N LEU A 62 20.01 15.65 -2.19
CA LEU A 62 19.00 16.65 -1.83
C LEU A 62 17.89 16.06 -0.95
N ILE A 63 17.41 14.86 -1.28
CA ILE A 63 16.41 14.15 -0.48
C ILE A 63 17.00 13.77 0.89
N GLN A 64 18.25 13.32 0.91
CA GLN A 64 18.93 12.89 2.14
C GLN A 64 19.07 14.00 3.18
N ARG A 65 19.18 15.27 2.76
CA ARG A 65 19.19 16.43 3.66
C ARG A 65 17.88 16.62 4.43
N ASN A 66 16.81 15.95 4.01
CA ASN A 66 15.50 15.96 4.67
C ASN A 66 15.24 14.66 5.47
N PHE A 67 16.28 13.86 5.79
CA PHE A 67 16.20 12.80 6.78
C PHE A 67 16.60 13.30 8.18
N SER A 68 15.90 12.84 9.21
CA SER A 68 16.14 13.19 10.61
C SER A 68 15.49 12.12 11.50
N GLU A 69 15.92 12.01 12.75
CA GLU A 69 15.19 11.22 13.76
C GLU A 69 14.43 12.15 14.72
N ASN A 70 14.60 13.47 14.62
CA ASN A 70 13.83 14.46 15.38
C ASN A 70 12.53 14.84 14.63
N PRO A 71 11.34 14.58 15.23
CA PRO A 71 10.01 14.95 14.69
C PRO A 71 9.87 16.39 14.21
N LEU A 72 10.45 17.32 14.96
CA LEU A 72 10.26 18.75 14.78
C LEU A 72 11.39 19.39 13.97
N ALA A 73 12.31 18.59 13.42
CA ALA A 73 13.50 19.07 12.71
C ALA A 73 13.19 20.09 11.59
N TRP A 74 11.99 20.04 11.01
CA TRP A 74 11.54 20.97 9.98
C TRP A 74 10.19 21.62 10.27
N TRP A 75 9.75 21.62 11.53
CA TRP A 75 8.51 22.29 11.93
C TRP A 75 8.48 23.75 11.48
N ASP A 76 9.61 24.46 11.60
CA ASP A 76 9.73 25.86 11.19
C ASP A 76 9.49 26.10 9.70
N ARG A 77 9.67 25.09 8.84
CA ARG A 77 9.45 25.20 7.39
C ARG A 77 7.97 25.12 7.03
N ASN A 78 7.17 24.38 7.80
CA ASN A 78 5.79 24.04 7.44
C ASN A 78 4.90 23.99 8.68
N LYS A 79 4.64 25.17 9.25
CA LYS A 79 3.83 25.41 10.47
C LYS A 79 2.33 25.21 10.23
N ILE A 80 1.96 24.07 9.69
CA ILE A 80 0.56 23.71 9.45
C ILE A 80 -0.04 23.26 10.79
N GLU A 81 -0.97 24.06 11.29
CA GLU A 81 -1.69 23.75 12.52
C GLU A 81 -3.02 23.04 12.22
N ALA A 82 -3.31 22.00 13.00
CA ALA A 82 -4.58 21.30 12.92
C ALA A 82 -5.59 21.94 13.89
N THR A 83 -6.64 22.57 13.37
CA THR A 83 -7.74 23.08 14.19
C THR A 83 -8.84 22.04 14.35
N LEU A 84 -9.08 21.59 15.58
CA LEU A 84 -10.18 20.69 15.91
C LEU A 84 -11.44 21.49 16.21
N LYS A 85 -12.49 21.30 15.39
CA LYS A 85 -13.81 21.89 15.63
C LYS A 85 -14.66 20.94 16.46
N VAL A 86 -15.08 21.37 17.63
CA VAL A 86 -16.03 20.63 18.48
C VAL A 86 -17.43 20.78 17.86
N LYS A 87 -18.18 19.67 17.78
CA LYS A 87 -19.58 19.70 17.35
C LYS A 87 -20.40 20.55 18.33
N GLU A 88 -21.37 21.32 17.82
CA GLU A 88 -22.17 22.22 18.66
C GLU A 88 -22.86 21.50 19.82
N GLU A 89 -23.38 20.29 19.55
CA GLU A 89 -24.02 19.39 20.52
C GLU A 89 -23.09 19.02 21.69
N CYS A 90 -21.77 19.04 21.50
CA CYS A 90 -20.78 18.62 22.49
C CYS A 90 -20.04 19.80 23.13
N LYS A 91 -20.44 21.05 22.85
CA LYS A 91 -19.67 22.26 23.22
C LYS A 91 -19.52 22.46 24.73
N TYR A 92 -20.41 21.89 25.53
CA TYR A 92 -20.45 22.04 26.99
C TYR A 92 -20.26 20.71 27.75
N GLU A 93 -20.00 19.62 27.04
CA GLU A 93 -19.70 18.33 27.65
C GLU A 93 -18.19 18.15 27.77
N TYR A 94 -17.70 18.16 29.02
CA TYR A 94 -16.30 17.87 29.30
C TYR A 94 -16.12 16.37 29.48
N VAL A 95 -15.14 15.82 28.76
CA VAL A 95 -14.76 14.41 28.87
C VAL A 95 -13.56 14.31 29.80
N LEU A 96 -13.80 13.86 31.03
CA LEU A 96 -12.78 13.65 32.05
C LEU A 96 -12.72 12.17 32.46
N TYR A 97 -11.79 11.43 31.87
CA TYR A 97 -11.51 10.06 32.26
C TYR A 97 -10.36 9.96 33.24
N LYS A 98 -10.48 9.02 34.18
CA LYS A 98 -9.41 8.67 35.13
C LYS A 98 -8.30 7.89 34.42
N PRO A 99 -7.03 8.06 34.81
CA PRO A 99 -5.92 7.26 34.28
C PRO A 99 -6.13 5.77 34.50
N ILE A 100 -5.72 4.97 33.52
CA ILE A 100 -5.72 3.50 33.64
C ILE A 100 -4.69 3.10 34.69
N GLN A 101 -5.02 2.09 35.51
CA GLN A 101 -4.08 1.51 36.45
C GLN A 101 -3.01 0.71 35.70
N MET A 102 -1.75 1.03 35.96
CA MET A 102 -0.60 0.41 35.30
C MET A 102 0.24 -0.37 36.31
N ASN A 103 0.91 -1.41 35.83
CA ASN A 103 1.94 -2.08 36.63
C ASN A 103 3.15 -1.15 36.82
N MET A 104 4.06 -1.54 37.72
CA MET A 104 5.23 -0.71 38.07
C MET A 104 6.24 -0.57 36.93
N GLU A 105 6.34 -1.54 36.04
CA GLU A 105 7.26 -1.51 34.90
C GLU A 105 6.77 -0.51 33.84
N ASP A 106 5.53 -0.68 33.39
CA ASP A 106 4.88 0.20 32.41
C ASP A 106 4.80 1.64 32.93
N LYS A 107 4.64 1.85 34.24
CA LYS A 107 4.68 3.19 34.82
C LYS A 107 6.06 3.85 34.65
N LYS A 108 7.16 3.11 34.82
CA LYS A 108 8.52 3.64 34.61
C LYS A 108 8.75 3.96 33.13
N ASP A 109 8.33 3.06 32.25
CA ASP A 109 8.46 3.25 30.80
C ASP A 109 7.67 4.47 30.34
N MET A 110 6.43 4.61 30.80
CA MET A 110 5.59 5.77 30.49
C MET A 110 6.21 7.07 31.00
N GLN A 111 6.80 7.08 32.20
CA GLN A 111 7.51 8.26 32.72
C GLN A 111 8.72 8.64 31.86
N MET A 112 9.49 7.64 31.39
CA MET A 112 10.63 7.86 30.52
C MET A 112 10.20 8.45 29.17
N ILE A 113 9.14 7.89 28.58
CA ILE A 113 8.54 8.38 27.32
C ILE A 113 8.08 9.83 27.49
N ILE A 114 7.28 10.12 28.51
CA ILE A 114 6.79 11.49 28.79
C ILE A 114 7.95 12.47 28.93
N LYS A 115 9.01 12.09 29.67
CA LYS A 115 10.19 12.94 29.84
C LYS A 115 10.89 13.22 28.52
N GLU A 116 11.04 12.21 27.66
CA GLU A 116 11.60 12.37 26.32
C GLU A 116 10.74 13.31 25.46
N HIS A 117 9.42 13.18 25.50
CA HIS A 117 8.51 14.01 24.69
C HIS A 117 8.48 15.46 25.15
N ILE A 118 8.57 15.71 26.46
CA ILE A 118 8.73 17.06 27.02
C ILE A 118 10.06 17.66 26.55
N ASN A 119 11.17 16.90 26.64
CA ASN A 119 12.49 17.37 26.20
C ASN A 119 12.52 17.68 24.70
N LEU A 120 11.79 16.92 23.88
CA LEU A 120 11.64 17.17 22.44
C LEU A 120 10.67 18.32 22.12
N GLY A 121 9.92 18.83 23.11
CA GLY A 121 8.91 19.89 22.90
C GLY A 121 7.65 19.41 22.18
N LEU A 122 7.36 18.10 22.20
CA LEU A 122 6.17 17.51 21.57
C LEU A 122 4.93 17.65 22.43
N ILE A 123 5.11 17.59 23.75
CA ILE A 123 4.05 17.74 24.74
C ILE A 123 4.49 18.71 25.81
N GLU A 124 3.52 19.35 26.44
CA GLU A 124 3.72 20.23 27.58
C GLU A 124 2.75 19.88 28.71
N PRO A 125 3.12 20.17 29.98
CA PRO A 125 2.17 20.07 31.09
C PRO A 125 1.00 21.05 30.87
N GLY A 126 -0.21 20.52 30.78
CA GLY A 126 -1.43 21.31 30.59
C GLY A 126 -2.40 21.20 31.77
N VAL A 127 -3.22 22.24 31.96
CA VAL A 127 -4.35 22.23 32.89
C VAL A 127 -5.63 22.19 32.06
N SER A 128 -5.89 21.06 31.42
CA SER A 128 -7.07 20.88 30.58
C SER A 128 -8.27 20.40 31.41
N ALA A 129 -9.46 20.90 31.10
CA ALA A 129 -10.72 20.34 31.58
C ALA A 129 -11.02 18.95 30.96
N TYR A 130 -10.32 18.59 29.88
CA TYR A 130 -10.42 17.31 29.19
C TYR A 130 -9.26 16.39 29.59
N SER A 131 -9.58 15.12 29.83
CA SER A 131 -8.59 14.07 30.11
C SER A 131 -9.00 12.77 29.44
N SER A 132 -8.09 12.19 28.66
CA SER A 132 -8.22 10.84 28.10
C SER A 132 -7.14 9.95 28.70
N PRO A 133 -7.44 8.68 29.03
CA PRO A 133 -6.45 7.81 29.63
C PRO A 133 -5.45 7.33 28.57
N GLY A 134 -4.15 7.40 28.88
CA GLY A 134 -3.09 6.79 28.07
C GLY A 134 -2.74 5.38 28.55
N PHE A 135 -2.29 4.52 27.64
CA PHE A 135 -1.74 3.20 27.94
C PHE A 135 -0.58 2.87 27.00
N LEU A 136 0.31 1.96 27.41
CA LEU A 136 1.42 1.52 26.58
C LEU A 136 1.02 0.35 25.70
N VAL A 137 1.47 0.40 24.44
CA VAL A 137 1.30 -0.69 23.48
C VAL A 137 2.67 -1.25 23.14
N ARG A 138 2.91 -2.52 23.46
CA ARG A 138 4.17 -3.21 23.18
C ARG A 138 4.19 -3.73 21.74
N ASN A 139 4.46 -2.84 20.78
CA ASN A 139 4.59 -3.22 19.38
C ASN A 139 5.93 -3.94 19.14
N HIS A 140 5.91 -5.18 18.64
CA HIS A 140 7.13 -5.94 18.33
C HIS A 140 8.07 -5.20 17.35
N GLY A 141 7.51 -4.40 16.44
CA GLY A 141 8.28 -3.54 15.56
C GLY A 141 8.96 -2.37 16.29
N GLU A 142 8.37 -1.85 17.37
CA GLU A 142 8.95 -0.78 18.19
C GLU A 142 9.99 -1.32 19.16
N ILE A 143 9.75 -2.50 19.74
CA ILE A 143 10.71 -3.21 20.60
C ILE A 143 12.02 -3.49 19.84
N LYS A 144 11.95 -3.96 18.59
CA LYS A 144 13.15 -4.15 17.75
C LYS A 144 13.86 -2.84 17.38
N ARG A 145 13.16 -1.70 17.43
CA ARG A 145 13.69 -0.38 17.05
C ARG A 145 14.20 0.44 18.23
N GLY A 146 13.76 0.13 19.45
CA GLY A 146 14.13 0.83 20.68
C GLY A 146 13.61 2.26 20.81
N LYS A 147 12.88 2.80 19.81
CA LYS A 147 12.30 4.17 19.83
C LYS A 147 11.03 4.29 18.97
N PRO A 148 9.99 5.02 19.41
CA PRO A 148 8.91 5.48 18.55
C PRO A 148 9.40 6.64 17.66
N ARG A 149 8.84 6.77 16.46
CA ARG A 149 9.05 7.94 15.59
C ARG A 149 7.79 8.79 15.63
N GLU A 150 7.98 10.08 15.84
CA GLU A 150 6.91 11.07 15.76
C GLU A 150 7.35 12.16 14.78
N GLY A 151 6.40 12.89 14.20
CA GLY A 151 6.64 13.95 13.20
C GLY A 151 6.68 13.50 11.73
N LEU A 152 6.41 14.42 10.81
CA LEU A 152 6.48 14.18 9.38
C LEU A 152 7.94 14.27 8.93
N VAL A 153 8.66 13.17 9.14
CA VAL A 153 10.07 13.05 8.79
C VAL A 153 10.26 11.94 7.78
N LEU A 154 11.05 12.20 6.73
CA LEU A 154 11.47 11.13 5.86
C LEU A 154 12.31 10.14 6.68
N SER A 155 12.04 8.86 6.49
CA SER A 155 12.74 7.78 7.17
C SER A 155 13.75 7.17 6.23
N GLU A 156 15.05 7.31 6.50
CA GLU A 156 16.10 6.71 5.67
C GLU A 156 15.88 5.19 5.49
N LYS A 157 15.63 4.46 6.58
CA LYS A 157 15.41 3.00 6.57
C LYS A 157 14.18 2.51 5.80
N LYS A 158 13.21 3.38 5.55
CA LYS A 158 11.95 3.04 4.84
C LYS A 158 11.89 3.67 3.45
N ALA A 159 12.80 4.58 3.15
CA ALA A 159 12.84 5.25 1.88
C ALA A 159 13.53 4.34 0.87
N THR A 160 12.86 4.09 -0.25
CA THR A 160 13.46 3.46 -1.42
C THR A 160 13.50 4.52 -2.51
N ILE A 161 14.71 4.89 -2.95
CA ILE A 161 14.93 6.00 -3.88
C ILE A 161 15.62 5.46 -5.12
N ALA A 162 15.13 5.87 -6.30
CA ALA A 162 15.75 5.59 -7.59
C ALA A 162 16.00 4.08 -7.84
N VAL A 163 14.95 3.28 -7.67
CA VAL A 163 14.95 1.85 -7.99
C VAL A 163 13.94 1.56 -9.10
N ASN A 164 14.16 0.49 -9.86
CA ASN A 164 13.28 0.11 -10.97
C ASN A 164 11.98 -0.58 -10.51
N LYS A 165 11.90 -0.94 -9.23
CA LYS A 165 10.79 -1.68 -8.64
C LYS A 165 10.47 -1.14 -7.26
N ILE A 166 9.23 -0.71 -7.05
CA ILE A 166 8.76 -0.17 -5.77
C ILE A 166 7.51 -0.87 -5.28
N GLU A 167 7.39 -0.97 -3.97
CA GLU A 167 6.18 -1.38 -3.28
C GLU A 167 5.45 -0.15 -2.75
N PHE A 168 4.22 0.07 -3.22
CA PHE A 168 3.43 1.23 -2.83
C PHE A 168 1.96 0.85 -2.69
N LEU A 169 1.37 1.18 -1.52
CA LEU A 169 -0.05 0.94 -1.21
C LEU A 169 -0.53 -0.49 -1.52
N ARG A 170 0.29 -1.51 -1.21
CA ARG A 170 0.02 -2.94 -1.48
C ARG A 170 0.03 -3.35 -2.95
N ILE A 171 0.57 -2.48 -3.81
CA ILE A 171 0.85 -2.73 -5.22
C ILE A 171 2.36 -2.74 -5.40
N LEU A 172 2.82 -3.55 -6.34
CA LEU A 172 4.18 -3.63 -6.80
C LEU A 172 4.24 -3.00 -8.19
N ILE A 173 5.11 -2.02 -8.37
CA ILE A 173 5.21 -1.22 -9.59
C ILE A 173 6.63 -1.40 -10.13
N ASP A 174 6.74 -1.80 -11.40
CA ASP A 174 8.02 -1.92 -12.10
C ASP A 174 7.90 -1.55 -13.59
N GLU A 175 8.97 -1.78 -14.35
CA GLU A 175 9.05 -1.52 -15.80
C GLU A 175 8.05 -2.33 -16.64
N THR A 176 7.51 -3.43 -16.09
CA THR A 176 6.55 -4.29 -16.78
C THR A 176 5.10 -3.91 -16.50
N GLY A 177 4.84 -3.22 -15.38
CA GLY A 177 3.53 -2.67 -15.05
C GLY A 177 3.24 -2.63 -13.55
N ILE A 178 1.99 -2.91 -13.22
CA ILE A 178 1.48 -2.94 -11.84
C ILE A 178 1.03 -4.36 -11.49
N GLU A 179 1.40 -4.84 -10.30
CA GLU A 179 1.04 -6.17 -9.79
C GLU A 179 0.56 -6.07 -8.33
N LEU A 180 -0.26 -7.03 -7.90
CA LEU A 180 -0.62 -7.17 -6.49
C LEU A 180 0.55 -7.76 -5.70
N GLN A 181 0.73 -7.31 -4.46
CA GLN A 181 1.68 -7.94 -3.56
C GLN A 181 1.25 -9.38 -3.21
N GLU A 182 2.23 -10.29 -3.13
CA GLU A 182 2.02 -11.74 -2.94
C GLU A 182 1.14 -12.04 -1.73
N HIS A 183 1.38 -11.38 -0.60
CA HIS A 183 0.61 -11.64 0.63
C HIS A 183 -0.91 -11.32 0.49
N ILE A 184 -1.30 -10.44 -0.45
CA ILE A 184 -2.71 -10.17 -0.74
C ILE A 184 -3.30 -11.31 -1.56
N VAL A 185 -2.54 -11.83 -2.54
CA VAL A 185 -2.92 -12.98 -3.35
C VAL A 185 -3.06 -14.22 -2.47
N GLU A 186 -2.10 -14.47 -1.59
CA GLU A 186 -2.15 -15.54 -0.59
C GLU A 186 -3.38 -15.38 0.32
N LYS A 187 -3.65 -14.17 0.80
CA LYS A 187 -4.83 -13.91 1.62
C LYS A 187 -6.13 -14.25 0.89
N ILE A 188 -6.25 -13.89 -0.39
CA ILE A 188 -7.41 -14.23 -1.22
C ILE A 188 -7.52 -15.76 -1.40
N ARG A 189 -6.41 -16.45 -1.68
CA ARG A 189 -6.37 -17.92 -1.83
C ARG A 189 -6.69 -18.68 -0.55
N ASN A 190 -6.39 -18.10 0.61
CA ASN A 190 -6.60 -18.73 1.91
C ASN A 190 -8.02 -18.52 2.48
N PHE A 191 -8.88 -17.75 1.79
CA PHE A 191 -10.29 -17.71 2.18
C PHE A 191 -10.96 -19.07 1.89
N PRO A 192 -11.91 -19.50 2.73
CA PRO A 192 -12.67 -20.71 2.47
C PRO A 192 -13.61 -20.50 1.26
N ASP A 193 -13.95 -21.58 0.58
CA ASP A 193 -14.91 -21.59 -0.53
C ASP A 193 -16.36 -21.37 -0.05
N GLU A 194 -16.62 -21.57 1.25
CA GLU A 194 -17.92 -21.36 1.88
C GLU A 194 -17.82 -20.39 3.05
N PHE A 195 -18.71 -19.40 3.08
CA PHE A 195 -18.78 -18.44 4.19
C PHE A 195 -19.96 -18.74 5.12
N LYS A 196 -19.71 -18.64 6.43
CA LYS A 196 -20.69 -18.95 7.47
C LYS A 196 -21.53 -17.76 7.91
N ASP A 197 -21.05 -16.54 7.65
CA ASP A 197 -21.74 -15.32 8.03
C ASP A 197 -21.45 -14.15 7.06
N LYS A 198 -22.27 -13.11 7.21
CA LYS A 198 -22.15 -11.85 6.47
C LYS A 198 -20.82 -11.14 6.72
N LYS A 199 -20.27 -11.22 7.93
CA LYS A 199 -19.03 -10.53 8.29
C LYS A 199 -17.81 -11.09 7.57
N HIS A 200 -17.69 -12.42 7.48
CA HIS A 200 -16.59 -13.06 6.77
C HIS A 200 -16.72 -12.83 5.25
N LEU A 201 -17.93 -12.89 4.69
CA LEU A 201 -18.17 -12.51 3.29
C LEU A 201 -17.82 -11.04 3.01
N GLN A 202 -18.20 -10.10 3.88
CA GLN A 202 -17.84 -8.69 3.76
C GLN A 202 -16.31 -8.48 3.82
N SER A 203 -15.62 -9.20 4.70
CA SER A 203 -14.16 -9.18 4.81
C SER A 203 -13.51 -9.66 3.50
N PHE A 204 -13.97 -10.78 2.94
CA PHE A 204 -13.52 -11.30 1.65
C PHE A 204 -13.76 -10.28 0.52
N LEU A 205 -15.00 -9.80 0.37
CA LEU A 205 -15.37 -8.84 -0.67
C LEU A 205 -14.58 -7.53 -0.55
N GLY A 206 -14.23 -7.10 0.66
CA GLY A 206 -13.34 -5.96 0.91
C GLY A 206 -11.94 -6.16 0.31
N VAL A 207 -11.34 -7.34 0.52
CA VAL A 207 -10.01 -7.67 -0.06
C VAL A 207 -10.10 -7.79 -1.58
N VAL A 208 -11.13 -8.48 -2.09
CA VAL A 208 -11.37 -8.61 -3.54
C VAL A 208 -11.65 -7.25 -4.19
N ASN A 209 -12.22 -6.29 -3.47
CA ASN A 209 -12.44 -4.93 -3.97
C ASN A 209 -11.16 -4.19 -4.24
N PHE A 210 -10.19 -4.36 -3.35
CA PHE A 210 -8.86 -3.82 -3.56
C PHE A 210 -8.20 -4.43 -4.81
N ALA A 211 -8.34 -5.75 -4.99
CA ALA A 211 -7.82 -6.46 -6.16
C ALA A 211 -8.64 -6.24 -7.46
N GLY A 212 -9.74 -5.50 -7.41
CA GLY A 212 -10.71 -5.49 -8.51
C GLY A 212 -10.21 -4.89 -9.82
N ILE A 213 -9.19 -4.03 -9.78
CA ILE A 213 -8.55 -3.50 -10.99
C ILE A 213 -7.82 -4.58 -11.80
N PHE A 214 -7.47 -5.71 -11.17
CA PHE A 214 -6.77 -6.84 -11.77
C PHE A 214 -7.72 -7.97 -12.21
N ILE A 215 -8.99 -7.93 -11.77
CA ILE A 215 -9.97 -8.99 -12.01
C ILE A 215 -10.98 -8.50 -13.05
N LYS A 216 -10.86 -9.04 -14.27
CA LYS A 216 -11.82 -8.76 -15.34
C LYS A 216 -13.22 -9.23 -14.94
N ASP A 217 -14.23 -8.42 -15.25
CA ASP A 217 -15.64 -8.75 -15.02
C ASP A 217 -16.03 -9.01 -13.56
N LEU A 218 -15.27 -8.51 -12.58
CA LEU A 218 -15.54 -8.69 -11.15
C LEU A 218 -16.98 -8.31 -10.73
N ALA A 219 -17.56 -7.29 -11.37
CA ALA A 219 -18.92 -6.85 -11.11
C ALA A 219 -19.97 -7.94 -11.40
N LYS A 220 -19.72 -8.84 -12.36
CA LYS A 220 -20.60 -9.96 -12.70
C LYS A 220 -20.63 -10.96 -11.54
N PHE A 221 -19.47 -11.44 -11.11
CA PHE A 221 -19.33 -12.37 -9.98
C PHE A 221 -19.87 -11.80 -8.66
N ARG A 222 -19.73 -10.49 -8.44
CA ARG A 222 -20.26 -9.84 -7.23
C ARG A 222 -21.77 -9.79 -7.16
N LYS A 223 -22.46 -9.91 -8.30
CA LYS A 223 -23.92 -9.81 -8.35
C LYS A 223 -24.56 -10.89 -7.48
N ASP A 224 -23.97 -12.08 -7.49
CA ASP A 224 -24.51 -13.27 -6.83
C ASP A 224 -24.43 -13.14 -5.31
N PHE A 225 -23.45 -12.41 -4.78
CA PHE A 225 -23.32 -12.16 -3.33
C PHE A 225 -24.20 -11.00 -2.81
N ARG A 226 -24.81 -10.18 -3.67
CA ARG A 226 -25.63 -9.01 -3.24
C ARG A 226 -26.81 -9.38 -2.32
N PRO A 227 -27.56 -10.46 -2.57
CA PRO A 227 -28.64 -10.89 -1.68
C PRO A 227 -28.15 -11.21 -0.26
N LEU A 228 -26.97 -11.82 -0.13
CA LEU A 228 -26.36 -12.21 1.15
C LEU A 228 -25.90 -11.03 2.01
N LEU A 229 -25.78 -9.83 1.42
CA LEU A 229 -25.33 -8.63 2.12
C LEU A 229 -26.48 -7.79 2.70
N LYS A 230 -27.74 -8.02 2.28
CA LYS A 230 -28.89 -7.28 2.79
C LYS A 230 -29.30 -7.80 4.16
N GLU A 231 -29.60 -6.87 5.07
CA GLU A 231 -30.14 -7.18 6.40
C GLU A 231 -31.64 -7.01 6.32
N THR A 232 -32.37 -8.13 6.23
CA THR A 232 -33.84 -8.13 6.26
C THR A 232 -34.29 -9.12 7.33
N GLU A 233 -35.43 -8.86 7.97
CA GLU A 233 -35.99 -9.74 9.03
C GLU A 233 -36.24 -11.18 8.55
N SER A 234 -36.25 -11.41 7.23
CA SER A 234 -36.44 -12.72 6.59
C SER A 234 -35.17 -13.36 5.99
N SER A 235 -34.02 -12.68 5.98
CA SER A 235 -32.79 -13.21 5.39
C SER A 235 -32.06 -14.15 6.35
N LYS A 236 -32.57 -15.38 6.49
CA LYS A 236 -31.75 -16.48 7.01
C LYS A 236 -30.57 -16.67 6.07
N TRP A 237 -29.35 -16.58 6.59
CA TRP A 237 -28.13 -16.86 5.83
C TRP A 237 -28.26 -18.23 5.15
N LYS A 238 -28.12 -18.26 3.82
CA LYS A 238 -28.15 -19.47 3.02
C LYS A 238 -27.06 -19.38 1.97
N TRP A 239 -26.07 -20.26 2.09
CA TRP A 239 -25.06 -20.48 1.07
C TRP A 239 -25.61 -21.49 0.06
N GLU A 240 -25.34 -21.30 -1.22
CA GLU A 240 -25.89 -22.09 -2.33
C GLU A 240 -24.77 -22.37 -3.34
N GLU A 241 -24.91 -23.38 -4.21
CA GLU A 241 -23.88 -23.77 -5.18
C GLU A 241 -23.46 -22.62 -6.11
N ILE A 242 -24.34 -21.66 -6.39
CA ILE A 242 -24.02 -20.47 -7.20
C ILE A 242 -22.98 -19.54 -6.53
N HIS A 243 -22.70 -19.72 -5.24
CA HIS A 243 -21.79 -18.91 -4.45
C HIS A 243 -20.40 -19.54 -4.27
N THR A 244 -20.23 -20.82 -4.66
CA THR A 244 -18.97 -21.57 -4.62
C THR A 244 -18.26 -21.49 -5.96
#